data_AF-A0A1Q3PN72-F1
#
_entry.id   AF-A0A1Q3PN72-F1
#
_cell.length_a   1.000
_cell.length_b   1.000
_cell.length_c   1.000
_cell.angle_alpha   90.00
_cell.angle_beta   90.00
_cell.angle_gamma   90.00
#
_symmetry.space_group_name_H-M   'P 1'
#
loop_
_entity.id
_entity.type
_entity.pdbx_description
1 polymer ?
#
loop_
_entity_poly.entity_id
_entity_poly.type
_entity_poly.pdbx_seq_one_letter_code
_entity_poly.pdbx_strand_id
1 'polypeptide(L)'
;MTFPKKFSIASLYEFTGHHLLWLTAWVSSVTLMHQYTDWEINAFPWFPLPLIGTAVAFYVGFKNNQSYERLWEARKLWGEIAIASRMLVTMVLNYKSGEPDAVERAEDRRQIVRRHIAYLYQLRQQLLEPPEWDHLSLEGFWGKGYASHRRDKLNKRFQQELESIAIEQYLPAEECLTLKGYKNKCLQLLNLQTQVIQQLFESKSINMVQQMEFQSNIRSFNESQGRMERIKQSPFPRKYATFSFIFVCVFIFMLPFGIVGELSNLGSVGVWFSIPVGVIIGWIFVAMEMIGDYSENPFDGLHTDVPMLYICREIEIDLLQALGISEIPDPIKPKAHVLI
;
A
#
# COMPACT_ATOMS: atom_id res chain seq x y z
N MET A 1 2.94 -1.82 -14.17
CA MET A 1 3.18 -0.46 -13.66
C MET A 1 4.06 0.27 -14.64
N THR A 2 3.49 1.21 -15.39
CA THR A 2 4.25 2.38 -15.86
C THR A 2 4.32 3.33 -14.67
N PHE A 3 5.29 3.11 -13.78
CA PHE A 3 5.78 4.24 -13.00
C PHE A 3 6.18 5.34 -13.98
N PRO A 4 5.97 6.62 -13.67
CA PRO A 4 6.58 7.66 -14.48
C PRO A 4 8.08 7.40 -14.53
N LYS A 5 8.62 7.39 -15.75
CA LYS A 5 9.99 6.95 -16.10
C LYS A 5 11.13 7.63 -15.32
N LYS A 6 10.84 8.63 -14.47
CA LYS A 6 11.81 9.37 -13.66
C LYS A 6 11.18 9.76 -12.32
N PHE A 7 11.74 9.26 -11.22
CA PHE A 7 11.55 9.90 -9.92
C PHE A 7 12.18 11.30 -10.02
N SER A 8 11.39 12.34 -9.86
CA SER A 8 11.92 13.71 -9.91
C SER A 8 12.70 13.97 -8.62
N ILE A 9 13.85 14.66 -8.70
CA ILE A 9 14.54 15.16 -7.50
C ILE A 9 13.58 16.01 -6.65
N ALA A 10 12.62 16.68 -7.29
CA ALA A 10 11.57 17.43 -6.61
C ALA A 10 10.63 16.55 -5.77
N SER A 11 10.25 15.34 -6.25
CA SER A 11 9.40 14.44 -5.47
C SER A 11 10.17 13.81 -4.29
N LEU A 12 11.47 13.57 -4.47
CA LEU A 12 12.34 13.13 -3.39
C LEU A 12 12.49 14.20 -2.29
N TYR A 13 12.58 15.47 -2.70
CA TYR A 13 12.62 16.61 -1.78
C TYR A 13 11.26 16.88 -1.11
N GLU A 14 10.13 16.71 -1.81
CA GLU A 14 8.80 16.79 -1.17
C GLU A 14 8.63 15.71 -0.10
N PHE A 15 9.25 14.53 -0.31
CA PHE A 15 9.13 13.39 0.59
C PHE A 15 10.11 13.42 1.78
N THR A 16 11.38 13.78 1.56
CA THR A 16 12.43 13.74 2.60
C THR A 16 13.07 15.11 2.89
N GLY A 17 12.78 16.12 2.08
CA GLY A 17 13.52 17.39 2.06
C GLY A 17 13.38 18.23 3.32
N HIS A 18 12.25 18.14 4.05
CA HIS A 18 12.15 18.79 5.36
C HIS A 18 13.19 18.27 6.36
N HIS A 19 13.69 17.04 6.15
CA HIS A 19 14.68 16.48 7.06
C HIS A 19 16.07 17.06 6.83
N LEU A 20 16.37 17.52 5.61
CA LEU A 20 17.61 18.22 5.31
C LEU A 20 17.74 19.49 6.14
N LEU A 21 16.64 20.19 6.44
CA LEU A 21 16.68 21.45 7.20
C LEU A 21 17.14 21.23 8.64
N TRP A 22 16.50 20.31 9.38
CA TRP A 22 16.90 20.06 10.77
C TRP A 22 18.22 19.30 10.87
N LEU A 23 18.54 18.42 9.90
CA LEU A 23 19.85 17.77 9.84
C LEU A 23 20.95 18.81 9.62
N THR A 24 20.74 19.77 8.72
CA THR A 24 21.68 20.87 8.48
C THR A 24 21.83 21.72 9.73
N ALA A 25 20.73 22.08 10.39
CA ALA A 25 20.79 22.82 11.65
C ALA A 25 21.56 22.05 12.73
N TRP A 26 21.30 20.76 12.88
CA TRP A 26 21.96 19.89 13.87
C TRP A 26 23.45 19.75 13.61
N VAL A 27 23.84 19.34 12.39
CA VAL A 27 25.26 19.16 12.05
C VAL A 27 25.99 20.50 12.14
N SER A 28 25.41 21.57 11.61
CA SER A 28 26.02 22.91 11.70
C SER A 28 26.18 23.36 13.15
N SER A 29 25.22 23.08 14.04
CA SER A 29 25.33 23.45 15.46
C SER A 29 26.53 22.79 16.14
N VAL A 30 26.80 21.51 15.85
CA VAL A 30 27.94 20.77 16.40
C VAL A 30 29.25 21.25 15.77
N THR A 31 29.29 21.47 14.45
CA THR A 31 30.46 22.02 13.76
C THR A 31 30.84 23.42 14.28
N LEU A 32 29.85 24.30 14.48
CA LEU A 32 30.07 25.63 15.05
C LEU A 32 30.53 25.55 16.51
N MET A 33 29.94 24.65 17.30
CA MET A 33 30.39 24.40 18.67
C MET A 33 31.87 24.02 18.68
N HIS A 34 32.31 23.08 17.83
CA HIS A 34 33.72 22.71 17.72
C HIS A 34 34.64 23.88 17.32
N GLN A 35 34.17 24.75 16.41
CA GLN A 35 34.99 25.83 15.88
C GLN A 35 35.14 27.02 16.85
N TYR A 36 34.12 27.28 17.67
CA TYR A 36 34.03 28.47 18.54
C TYR A 36 34.18 28.17 20.03
N THR A 37 34.09 26.91 20.44
CA THR A 37 34.40 26.49 21.81
C THR A 37 35.72 25.71 21.78
N ASP A 38 36.59 25.93 22.76
CA ASP A 38 37.81 25.11 22.96
C ASP A 38 37.47 23.66 23.41
N TRP A 39 36.24 23.21 23.15
CA TRP A 39 35.80 21.89 23.51
C TRP A 39 36.43 20.91 22.52
N GLU A 40 37.43 20.18 23.01
CA GLU A 40 38.07 19.10 22.26
C GLU A 40 37.08 17.96 22.03
N ILE A 41 36.20 18.11 21.03
CA ILE A 41 35.31 17.04 20.53
C ILE A 41 36.14 15.82 20.06
N ASN A 42 37.45 15.99 19.89
CA ASN A 42 38.46 14.94 19.70
C ASN A 42 38.40 13.82 20.75
N ALA A 43 37.79 14.04 21.92
CA ALA A 43 37.55 12.99 22.90
C ALA A 43 36.48 11.95 22.46
N PHE A 44 35.66 12.25 21.46
CA PHE A 44 34.70 11.31 20.90
C PHE A 44 35.42 10.32 19.97
N PRO A 45 35.44 9.01 20.28
CA PRO A 45 36.17 8.05 19.45
C PRO A 45 35.54 7.95 18.05
N TRP A 46 36.35 8.07 17.01
CA TRP A 46 35.90 7.89 15.63
C TRP A 46 35.48 6.45 15.33
N PHE A 47 36.27 5.46 15.79
CA PHE A 47 36.11 4.04 15.42
C PHE A 47 34.72 3.42 15.69
N PRO A 48 34.01 3.75 16.79
CA PRO A 48 32.64 3.27 17.00
C PRO A 48 31.63 3.78 15.99
N LEU A 49 31.82 4.95 15.37
CA LEU A 49 30.81 5.55 14.50
C LEU A 49 30.59 4.74 13.21
N PRO A 50 31.61 4.34 12.43
CA PRO A 50 31.43 3.45 11.29
C PRO A 50 30.86 2.07 11.68
N LEU A 51 31.24 1.53 12.84
CA LEU A 51 30.73 0.25 13.33
C LEU A 51 29.23 0.32 13.63
N ILE A 52 28.80 1.35 14.37
CA ILE A 52 27.39 1.61 14.66
C ILE A 52 26.65 1.88 13.35
N GLY A 53 27.17 2.76 12.48
CA GLY A 53 26.55 3.08 11.19
C GLY A 53 26.35 1.84 10.32
N THR A 54 27.34 0.94 10.27
CA THR A 54 27.23 -0.33 9.54
C THR A 54 26.15 -1.23 10.16
N ALA A 55 26.14 -1.37 11.49
CA ALA A 55 25.12 -2.17 12.17
C ALA A 55 23.70 -1.63 11.95
N VAL A 56 23.52 -0.31 12.04
CA VAL A 56 22.24 0.36 11.76
C VAL A 56 21.84 0.19 10.30
N ALA A 57 22.77 0.32 9.36
CA ALA A 57 22.49 0.16 7.93
C ALA A 57 22.01 -1.26 7.60
N PHE A 58 22.65 -2.29 8.19
CA PHE A 58 22.20 -3.67 8.07
C PHE A 58 20.80 -3.86 8.67
N TYR A 59 20.58 -3.35 9.88
CA TYR A 59 19.29 -3.48 10.57
C TYR A 59 18.14 -2.85 9.79
N VAL A 60 18.30 -1.60 9.36
CA VAL A 60 17.32 -0.88 8.53
C VAL A 60 17.17 -1.57 7.17
N GLY A 61 18.26 -2.08 6.58
CA GLY A 61 18.21 -2.86 5.35
C GLY A 61 17.33 -4.11 5.47
N PHE A 62 17.45 -4.87 6.56
CA PHE A 62 16.59 -6.02 6.83
C PHE A 62 15.12 -5.62 7.03
N LYS A 63 14.86 -4.57 7.82
CA LYS A 63 13.50 -4.00 8.00
C LYS A 63 12.88 -3.63 6.64
N ASN A 64 13.64 -2.94 5.80
CA ASN A 64 13.17 -2.46 4.50
C ASN A 64 12.88 -3.62 3.56
N ASN A 65 13.73 -4.66 3.56
CA ASN A 65 13.47 -5.85 2.74
C ASN A 65 12.17 -6.56 3.17
N GLN A 66 11.94 -6.73 4.48
CA GLN A 66 10.71 -7.34 4.99
C GLN A 66 9.47 -6.49 4.70
N SER A 67 9.57 -5.18 4.81
CA SER A 67 8.47 -4.25 4.48
C SER A 67 8.15 -4.30 2.99
N TYR A 68 9.18 -4.31 2.13
CA TYR A 68 9.01 -4.47 0.69
C TYR A 68 8.38 -5.82 0.31
N GLU A 69 8.77 -6.92 0.97
CA GLU A 69 8.16 -8.25 0.74
C GLU A 69 6.65 -8.23 1.02
N ARG A 70 6.19 -7.54 2.07
CA ARG A 70 4.76 -7.36 2.36
C ARG A 70 4.03 -6.61 1.26
N LEU A 71 4.60 -5.49 0.80
CA LEU A 71 4.05 -4.71 -0.33
C LEU A 71 3.99 -5.54 -1.62
N TRP A 72 5.04 -6.31 -1.89
CA TRP A 72 5.12 -7.18 -3.05
C TRP A 72 4.12 -8.34 -2.98
N GLU A 73 3.93 -8.96 -1.81
CA GLU A 73 2.92 -10.00 -1.59
C GLU A 73 1.50 -9.44 -1.80
N ALA A 74 1.19 -8.28 -1.21
CA ALA A 74 -0.09 -7.59 -1.40
C ALA A 74 -0.39 -7.34 -2.88
N ARG A 75 0.62 -6.92 -3.64
CA ARG A 75 0.49 -6.71 -5.09
C ARG A 75 0.24 -8.01 -5.85
N LYS A 76 0.94 -9.10 -5.51
CA LYS A 76 0.72 -10.42 -6.12
C LYS A 76 -0.72 -10.89 -5.89
N LEU A 77 -1.23 -10.73 -4.67
CA LEU A 77 -2.60 -11.09 -4.29
C LEU A 77 -3.66 -10.34 -5.11
N TRP A 78 -3.50 -9.02 -5.29
CA TRP A 78 -4.38 -8.27 -6.19
C TRP A 78 -4.25 -8.71 -7.67
N GLY A 79 -3.06 -9.15 -8.08
CA GLY A 79 -2.85 -9.79 -9.39
C GLY A 79 -3.60 -11.13 -9.53
N GLU A 80 -3.57 -11.97 -8.49
CA GLU A 80 -4.33 -13.22 -8.41
C GLU A 80 -5.84 -12.95 -8.51
N ILE A 81 -6.36 -11.95 -7.79
CA ILE A 81 -7.75 -11.48 -7.92
C ILE A 81 -8.07 -11.07 -9.36
N ALA A 82 -7.19 -10.31 -10.01
CA ALA A 82 -7.42 -9.87 -11.39
C ALA A 82 -7.48 -11.03 -12.38
N ILE A 83 -6.61 -12.03 -12.22
CA ILE A 83 -6.60 -13.25 -13.05
C ILE A 83 -7.88 -14.06 -12.82
N ALA A 84 -8.22 -14.35 -11.57
CA ALA A 84 -9.42 -15.11 -11.20
C ALA A 84 -10.72 -14.39 -11.63
N SER A 85 -10.74 -13.05 -11.64
CA SER A 85 -11.87 -12.25 -12.14
C SER A 85 -12.08 -12.44 -13.64
N ARG A 86 -11.01 -12.44 -14.43
CA ARG A 86 -11.08 -12.72 -15.88
C ARG A 86 -11.46 -14.16 -16.18
N MET A 87 -11.00 -15.10 -15.34
CA MET A 87 -11.44 -16.50 -15.43
C MET A 87 -12.93 -16.62 -15.15
N LEU A 88 -13.44 -15.94 -14.11
CA LEU A 88 -14.86 -15.91 -13.76
C LEU A 88 -15.71 -15.49 -14.96
N VAL A 89 -15.40 -14.34 -15.56
CA VAL A 89 -16.23 -13.82 -16.67
C VAL A 89 -16.18 -14.71 -17.90
N THR A 90 -15.02 -15.31 -18.19
CA THR A 90 -14.89 -16.24 -19.30
C THR A 90 -15.77 -17.48 -19.09
N MET A 91 -15.82 -18.02 -17.87
CA MET A 91 -16.73 -19.13 -17.54
C MET A 91 -18.20 -18.71 -17.58
N VAL A 92 -18.53 -17.53 -17.05
CA VAL A 92 -19.90 -16.95 -17.07
C VAL A 92 -20.42 -16.75 -18.50
N LEU A 93 -19.57 -16.33 -19.43
CA LEU A 93 -19.99 -16.12 -20.82
C LEU A 93 -20.16 -17.41 -21.61
N ASN A 94 -19.44 -18.46 -21.24
CA ASN A 94 -19.34 -19.69 -22.04
C ASN A 94 -20.04 -20.90 -21.43
N TYR A 95 -20.64 -20.79 -20.25
CA TYR A 95 -21.43 -21.91 -19.72
C TYR A 95 -22.62 -22.20 -20.65
N LYS A 96 -22.79 -23.49 -20.92
CA LYS A 96 -23.87 -24.06 -21.71
C LYS A 96 -24.26 -25.39 -21.08
N SER A 97 -25.38 -25.42 -20.37
CA SER A 97 -26.11 -26.65 -20.04
C SER A 97 -27.60 -26.30 -19.96
N GLY A 98 -28.48 -27.19 -20.42
CA GLY A 98 -29.93 -26.94 -20.52
C GLY A 98 -30.33 -25.82 -21.50
N GLU A 99 -31.63 -25.74 -21.81
CA GLU A 99 -32.24 -24.61 -22.54
C GLU A 99 -32.94 -23.62 -21.59
N PRO A 100 -32.21 -22.80 -20.78
CA PRO A 100 -32.77 -21.54 -20.31
C PRO A 100 -33.07 -20.63 -21.49
N ASP A 101 -34.09 -19.78 -21.36
CA ASP A 101 -34.34 -18.72 -22.33
C ASP A 101 -33.08 -17.82 -22.44
N ALA A 102 -32.83 -17.28 -23.63
CA ALA A 102 -31.71 -16.38 -23.88
C ALA A 102 -31.73 -15.15 -22.96
N VAL A 103 -32.93 -14.70 -22.57
CA VAL A 103 -33.15 -13.58 -21.66
C VAL A 103 -32.72 -13.89 -20.23
N GLU A 104 -33.18 -15.03 -19.68
CA GLU A 104 -32.84 -15.46 -18.33
C GLU A 104 -31.31 -15.65 -18.17
N ARG A 105 -30.70 -16.31 -19.15
CA ARG A 105 -29.24 -16.50 -19.20
C ARG A 105 -28.47 -15.18 -19.25
N ALA A 106 -29.00 -14.17 -19.94
CA ALA A 106 -28.35 -12.87 -19.99
C ALA A 106 -28.43 -12.13 -18.65
N GLU A 107 -29.52 -12.29 -17.90
CA GLU A 107 -29.69 -11.68 -16.59
C GLU A 107 -28.82 -12.34 -15.54
N ASP A 108 -28.74 -13.68 -15.50
CA ASP A 108 -27.83 -14.41 -14.60
C ASP A 108 -26.37 -13.96 -14.77
N ARG A 109 -25.92 -13.84 -16.03
CA ARG A 109 -24.58 -13.37 -16.37
C ARG A 109 -24.31 -11.98 -15.84
N ARG A 110 -25.26 -11.06 -16.03
CA ARG A 110 -25.17 -9.68 -15.52
C ARG A 110 -25.13 -9.67 -14.00
N GLN A 111 -25.97 -10.45 -13.34
CA GLN A 111 -26.03 -10.53 -11.89
C GLN A 111 -24.70 -11.00 -11.29
N ILE A 112 -24.11 -12.08 -11.81
CA ILE A 112 -22.83 -12.61 -11.32
C ILE A 112 -21.72 -11.57 -11.49
N VAL A 113 -21.61 -10.96 -12.66
CA VAL A 113 -20.57 -9.96 -12.96
C VAL A 113 -20.74 -8.71 -12.09
N ARG A 114 -21.97 -8.18 -11.96
CA ARG A 114 -22.21 -6.99 -11.13
C ARG A 114 -21.91 -7.25 -9.66
N ARG A 115 -22.34 -8.40 -9.11
CA ARG A 115 -21.97 -8.80 -7.74
C ARG A 115 -20.46 -8.94 -7.57
N HIS A 116 -19.75 -9.41 -8.60
CA HIS A 116 -18.29 -9.51 -8.57
C HIS A 116 -17.61 -8.14 -8.58
N ILE A 117 -18.09 -7.20 -9.38
CA ILE A 117 -17.61 -5.80 -9.35
C ILE A 117 -17.85 -5.20 -7.95
N ALA A 118 -19.03 -5.41 -7.38
CA ALA A 118 -19.34 -4.96 -6.02
C ALA A 118 -18.39 -5.58 -4.97
N TYR A 119 -18.05 -6.86 -5.11
CA TYR A 119 -17.06 -7.53 -4.27
C TYR A 119 -15.67 -6.87 -4.35
N LEU A 120 -15.19 -6.54 -5.56
CA LEU A 120 -13.88 -5.89 -5.74
C LEU A 120 -13.80 -4.54 -5.00
N TYR A 121 -14.83 -3.71 -5.17
CA TYR A 121 -14.89 -2.41 -4.49
C TYR A 121 -15.10 -2.54 -2.98
N GLN A 122 -15.91 -3.50 -2.54
CA GLN A 122 -16.11 -3.77 -1.12
C GLN A 122 -14.82 -4.29 -0.46
N LEU A 123 -14.03 -5.11 -1.17
CA LEU A 123 -12.72 -5.59 -0.72
C LEU A 123 -11.73 -4.43 -0.57
N ARG A 124 -11.67 -3.54 -1.57
CA ARG A 124 -10.88 -2.31 -1.47
C ARG A 124 -11.28 -1.48 -0.25
N GLN A 125 -12.57 -1.26 -0.03
CA GLN A 125 -13.05 -0.50 1.13
C GLN A 125 -12.66 -1.18 2.45
N GLN A 126 -12.86 -2.49 2.54
CA GLN A 126 -12.47 -3.27 3.71
C GLN A 126 -10.96 -3.19 3.96
N LEU A 127 -10.12 -3.15 2.92
CA LEU A 127 -8.66 -3.02 3.04
C LEU A 127 -8.20 -1.59 3.36
N LEU A 128 -9.00 -0.56 3.09
CA LEU A 128 -8.71 0.84 3.46
C LEU A 128 -9.06 1.21 4.91
N GLU A 129 -9.85 0.40 5.61
CA GLU A 129 -10.20 0.66 7.02
C GLU A 129 -8.94 0.56 7.92
N PRO A 130 -8.59 1.54 8.74
CA PRO A 130 -7.42 1.40 9.60
C PRO A 130 -7.60 0.21 10.56
N PRO A 131 -6.60 -0.67 10.74
CA PRO A 131 -6.72 -1.79 11.66
C PRO A 131 -6.75 -1.31 13.11
N GLU A 132 -7.41 -2.05 14.01
CA GLU A 132 -7.56 -1.65 15.43
C GLU A 132 -6.23 -1.38 16.14
N TRP A 133 -5.18 -2.10 15.74
CA TRP A 133 -3.85 -1.91 16.30
C TRP A 133 -3.24 -0.56 15.91
N ASP A 134 -3.64 0.05 14.80
CA ASP A 134 -3.09 1.31 14.31
C ASP A 134 -3.40 2.49 15.26
N HIS A 135 -4.44 2.38 16.09
CA HIS A 135 -4.78 3.40 17.09
C HIS A 135 -3.76 3.56 18.23
N LEU A 136 -2.77 2.67 18.33
CA LEU A 136 -1.67 2.71 19.30
C LEU A 136 -0.38 3.33 18.73
N SER A 137 -0.39 3.79 17.47
CA SER A 137 0.70 4.58 16.90
C SER A 137 0.56 6.05 17.34
N LEU A 138 1.00 6.31 18.58
CA LEU A 138 1.32 7.63 19.13
C LEU A 138 0.14 8.63 19.23
N GLU A 139 -0.45 8.76 20.41
CA GLU A 139 -1.19 9.97 20.84
C GLU A 139 -0.29 11.23 20.99
N GLY A 140 0.90 11.22 20.38
CA GLY A 140 1.75 12.40 20.24
C GLY A 140 1.40 13.20 18.98
N PHE A 141 2.03 14.37 18.88
CA PHE A 141 1.90 15.43 17.86
C PHE A 141 1.83 15.01 16.37
N TRP A 142 2.05 13.73 16.04
CA TRP A 142 2.23 13.19 14.68
C TRP A 142 1.32 11.99 14.32
N GLY A 143 0.57 11.38 15.26
CA GLY A 143 -0.01 10.03 15.05
C GLY A 143 -1.37 9.95 14.35
N LYS A 144 -2.45 10.48 14.95
CA LYS A 144 -3.83 10.22 14.46
C LYS A 144 -4.24 10.98 13.19
N GLY A 145 -3.51 12.03 12.81
CA GLY A 145 -3.88 12.90 11.69
C GLY A 145 -3.06 12.72 10.42
N TYR A 146 -1.86 12.14 10.48
CA TYR A 146 -0.89 12.28 9.39
C TYR A 146 -1.21 11.39 8.18
N ALA A 147 -1.46 10.10 8.39
CA ALA A 147 -1.84 9.18 7.31
C ALA A 147 -3.21 9.53 6.72
N SER A 148 -4.20 9.81 7.58
CA SER A 148 -5.56 10.21 7.14
C SER A 148 -5.53 11.51 6.33
N HIS A 149 -4.80 12.54 6.78
CA HIS A 149 -4.71 13.79 6.04
C HIS A 149 -4.06 13.64 4.67
N ARG A 150 -3.06 12.77 4.56
CA ARG A 150 -2.41 12.46 3.27
C ARG A 150 -3.33 11.68 2.33
N ARG A 151 -4.06 10.70 2.87
CA ARG A 151 -5.08 9.97 2.12
C ARG A 151 -6.17 10.92 1.64
N ASP A 152 -6.65 11.84 2.47
CA ASP A 152 -7.68 12.81 2.08
C ASP A 152 -7.17 13.77 1.01
N LYS A 153 -5.92 14.24 1.11
CA LYS A 153 -5.27 15.05 0.07
C LYS A 153 -5.17 14.30 -1.26
N LEU A 154 -4.89 13.00 -1.21
CA LEU A 154 -4.82 12.16 -2.40
C LEU A 154 -6.21 11.84 -2.96
N ASN A 155 -7.18 11.49 -2.12
CA ASN A 155 -8.58 11.27 -2.51
C ASN A 155 -9.18 12.50 -3.20
N LYS A 156 -8.88 13.72 -2.72
CA LYS A 156 -9.28 14.96 -3.40
C LYS A 156 -8.77 15.05 -4.86
N ARG A 157 -7.61 14.47 -5.17
CA ARG A 157 -7.08 14.43 -6.56
C ARG A 157 -7.87 13.48 -7.46
N PHE A 158 -8.48 12.45 -6.88
CA PHE A 158 -9.25 11.41 -7.58
C PHE A 158 -10.74 11.47 -7.24
N GLN A 159 -11.23 12.64 -6.82
CA GLN A 159 -12.59 12.78 -6.30
C GLN A 159 -13.64 12.36 -7.32
N GLN A 160 -13.49 12.76 -8.59
CA GLN A 160 -14.39 12.37 -9.67
C GLN A 160 -14.44 10.84 -9.86
N GLU A 161 -13.28 10.19 -9.84
CA GLU A 161 -13.19 8.74 -10.00
C GLU A 161 -13.74 7.98 -8.79
N LEU A 162 -13.60 8.54 -7.59
CA LEU A 162 -14.15 7.98 -6.36
C LEU A 162 -15.67 8.16 -6.28
N GLU A 163 -16.19 9.31 -6.70
CA GLU A 163 -17.62 9.61 -6.78
C GLU A 163 -18.32 8.74 -7.82
N SER A 164 -17.61 8.31 -8.87
CA SER A 164 -18.15 7.38 -9.87
C SER A 164 -18.30 5.95 -9.34
N ILE A 165 -17.76 5.62 -8.17
CA ILE A 165 -17.90 4.30 -7.55
C ILE A 165 -19.22 4.27 -6.78
N ALA A 166 -20.25 3.68 -7.37
CA ALA A 166 -21.48 3.41 -6.65
C ALA A 166 -21.70 1.91 -6.54
N ILE A 167 -21.39 1.34 -5.37
CA ILE A 167 -21.74 -0.05 -5.05
C ILE A 167 -23.24 -0.30 -5.24
N GLU A 168 -24.06 0.74 -4.98
CA GLU A 168 -25.51 0.74 -5.21
C GLU A 168 -25.92 0.63 -6.69
N GLN A 169 -25.03 0.89 -7.65
CA GLN A 169 -25.30 0.66 -9.08
C GLN A 169 -25.19 -0.83 -9.46
N TYR A 170 -24.40 -1.60 -8.73
CA TYR A 170 -24.10 -3.00 -9.06
C TYR A 170 -24.93 -4.00 -8.26
N LEU A 171 -25.48 -3.58 -7.11
CA LEU A 171 -26.29 -4.43 -6.24
C LEU A 171 -27.72 -3.90 -6.13
N PRO A 172 -28.74 -4.78 -6.11
CA PRO A 172 -30.10 -4.40 -5.74
C PRO A 172 -30.14 -3.75 -4.35
N ALA A 173 -31.06 -2.80 -4.15
CA ALA A 173 -31.21 -2.08 -2.88
C ALA A 173 -31.44 -3.02 -1.68
N GLU A 174 -32.14 -4.13 -1.88
CA GLU A 174 -32.39 -5.16 -0.86
C GLU A 174 -31.10 -5.86 -0.40
N GLU A 175 -30.21 -6.19 -1.36
CA GLU A 175 -28.90 -6.78 -1.06
C GLU A 175 -28.00 -5.78 -0.32
N CYS A 176 -28.02 -4.51 -0.72
CA CYS A 176 -27.30 -3.44 -0.04
C CYS A 176 -27.73 -3.29 1.43
N LEU A 177 -29.04 -3.35 1.72
CA LEU A 177 -29.55 -3.29 3.08
C LEU A 177 -29.11 -4.51 3.90
N THR A 178 -29.18 -5.70 3.30
CA THR A 178 -28.77 -6.95 3.93
C THR A 178 -27.28 -6.93 4.30
N LEU A 179 -26.42 -6.43 3.40
CA LEU A 179 -24.98 -6.34 3.61
C LEU A 179 -24.58 -5.40 4.76
N LYS A 180 -25.38 -4.37 5.08
CA LYS A 180 -25.09 -3.47 6.21
C LYS A 180 -25.07 -4.21 7.56
N GLY A 181 -25.77 -5.34 7.68
CA GLY A 181 -25.81 -6.15 8.90
C GLY A 181 -24.61 -7.06 9.12
N TYR A 182 -23.77 -7.28 8.10
CA TYR A 182 -22.65 -8.22 8.18
C TYR A 182 -21.33 -7.52 8.53
N LYS A 183 -20.54 -8.14 9.42
CA LYS A 183 -19.17 -7.69 9.74
C LYS A 183 -18.22 -7.89 8.56
N ASN A 184 -18.25 -9.07 7.93
CA ASN A 184 -17.47 -9.37 6.72
C ASN A 184 -18.37 -9.31 5.48
N LYS A 185 -18.47 -8.13 4.89
CA LYS A 185 -19.32 -7.87 3.71
C LYS A 185 -18.80 -8.60 2.46
N CYS A 186 -17.49 -8.71 2.31
CA CYS A 186 -16.86 -9.38 1.17
C CYS A 186 -17.21 -10.87 1.12
N LEU A 187 -17.11 -11.56 2.27
CA LEU A 187 -17.48 -12.96 2.39
C LEU A 187 -18.96 -13.17 2.04
N GLN A 188 -19.84 -12.26 2.47
CA GLN A 188 -21.26 -12.36 2.16
C GLN A 188 -21.52 -12.18 0.65
N LEU A 189 -20.79 -11.30 -0.04
CA LEU A 189 -20.88 -11.17 -1.50
C LEU A 189 -20.43 -12.44 -2.24
N LEU A 190 -19.35 -13.07 -1.79
CA LEU A 190 -18.90 -14.35 -2.35
C LEU A 190 -19.89 -15.50 -2.06
N ASN A 191 -20.55 -15.47 -0.90
CA ASN A 191 -21.61 -16.41 -0.55
C ASN A 191 -22.83 -16.24 -1.49
N LEU A 192 -23.25 -15.00 -1.76
CA LEU A 192 -24.32 -14.71 -2.72
C LEU A 192 -23.97 -15.17 -4.15
N GLN A 193 -22.72 -15.05 -4.57
CA GLN A 193 -22.28 -15.63 -5.85
C GLN A 193 -22.36 -17.16 -5.85
N THR A 194 -21.94 -17.79 -4.75
CA THR A 194 -22.00 -19.25 -4.59
C THR A 194 -23.45 -19.77 -4.66
N GLN A 195 -24.40 -19.03 -4.09
CA GLN A 195 -25.83 -19.35 -4.17
C GLN A 195 -26.35 -19.30 -5.62
N VAL A 196 -25.93 -18.33 -6.42
CA VAL A 196 -26.32 -18.28 -7.85
C VAL A 196 -25.76 -19.47 -8.62
N ILE A 197 -24.50 -19.84 -8.38
CA ILE A 197 -23.91 -21.02 -9.00
C ILE A 197 -24.68 -22.30 -8.62
N GLN A 198 -25.14 -22.39 -7.38
CA GLN A 198 -25.99 -23.50 -6.93
C GLN A 198 -27.35 -23.50 -7.66
N GLN A 199 -28.00 -22.34 -7.82
CA GLN A 199 -29.24 -22.21 -8.58
C GLN A 199 -29.06 -22.56 -10.06
N LEU A 200 -27.95 -22.16 -10.68
CA LEU A 200 -27.59 -22.55 -12.04
C LEU A 200 -27.42 -24.06 -12.18
N PHE A 201 -26.89 -24.74 -11.15
CA PHE A 201 -26.76 -26.19 -11.16
C PHE A 201 -28.13 -26.88 -11.00
N GLU A 202 -28.97 -26.41 -10.08
CA GLU A 202 -30.32 -26.95 -9.84
C GLU A 202 -31.25 -26.77 -11.05
N SER A 203 -31.16 -25.63 -11.74
CA SER A 203 -31.86 -25.36 -13.00
C SER A 203 -31.28 -26.13 -14.20
N LYS A 204 -30.22 -26.92 -14.01
CA LYS A 204 -29.48 -27.61 -15.08
C LYS A 204 -28.88 -26.67 -16.13
N SER A 205 -28.69 -25.40 -15.77
CA SER A 205 -28.02 -24.38 -16.59
C SER A 205 -26.52 -24.61 -16.70
N ILE A 206 -25.93 -25.28 -15.70
CA ILE A 206 -24.54 -25.75 -15.68
C ILE A 206 -24.47 -27.21 -15.25
N ASN A 207 -23.42 -27.92 -15.66
CA ASN A 207 -23.14 -29.28 -15.21
C ASN A 207 -22.23 -29.29 -13.96
N MET A 208 -22.05 -30.48 -13.37
CA MET A 208 -21.25 -30.66 -12.15
C MET A 208 -19.79 -30.21 -12.33
N VAL A 209 -19.19 -30.45 -13.51
CA VAL A 209 -17.80 -30.04 -13.78
C VAL A 209 -17.69 -28.52 -13.78
N GLN A 210 -18.59 -27.84 -14.48
CA GLN A 210 -18.66 -26.38 -14.49
C GLN A 210 -18.91 -25.81 -13.08
N GLN A 211 -19.80 -26.43 -12.30
CA GLN A 211 -20.06 -26.02 -10.91
C GLN A 211 -18.78 -26.12 -10.06
N MET A 212 -18.02 -27.21 -10.17
CA MET A 212 -16.75 -27.38 -9.46
C MET A 212 -15.72 -26.31 -9.86
N GLU A 213 -15.60 -25.99 -11.15
CA GLU A 213 -14.68 -24.94 -11.63
C GLU A 213 -15.10 -23.54 -11.14
N PHE A 214 -16.39 -23.22 -11.17
CA PHE A 214 -16.89 -21.97 -10.60
C PHE A 214 -16.59 -21.86 -9.09
N GLN A 215 -16.83 -22.92 -8.32
CA GLN A 215 -16.51 -22.95 -6.90
C GLN A 215 -15.01 -22.88 -6.62
N SER A 216 -14.18 -23.53 -7.44
CA SER A 216 -12.72 -23.43 -7.38
C SER A 216 -12.25 -21.97 -7.58
N ASN A 217 -12.85 -21.27 -8.55
CA ASN A 217 -12.54 -19.87 -8.78
C ASN A 217 -13.01 -18.96 -7.62
N ILE A 218 -14.19 -19.21 -7.04
CA ILE A 218 -14.63 -18.49 -5.83
C ILE A 218 -13.73 -18.76 -4.62
N ARG A 219 -13.23 -19.98 -4.48
CA ARG A 219 -12.24 -20.34 -3.46
C ARG A 219 -10.98 -19.49 -3.60
N SER A 220 -10.49 -19.29 -4.83
CA SER A 220 -9.31 -18.45 -5.07
C SER A 220 -9.49 -16.99 -4.62
N PHE A 221 -10.71 -16.43 -4.74
CA PHE A 221 -11.03 -15.11 -4.21
C PHE A 221 -10.99 -15.09 -2.68
N ASN A 222 -11.59 -16.09 -2.02
CA ASN A 222 -11.56 -16.23 -0.56
C ASN A 222 -10.13 -16.40 -0.02
N GLU A 223 -9.31 -17.23 -0.67
CA GLU A 223 -7.91 -17.45 -0.31
C GLU A 223 -7.11 -16.14 -0.43
N SER A 224 -7.28 -15.42 -1.54
CA SER A 224 -6.61 -14.13 -1.75
C SER A 224 -7.07 -13.09 -0.72
N GLN A 225 -8.38 -13.00 -0.45
CA GLN A 225 -8.96 -12.12 0.57
C GLN A 225 -8.37 -12.43 1.96
N GLY A 226 -8.39 -13.68 2.39
CA GLY A 226 -7.86 -14.08 3.71
C GLY A 226 -6.36 -13.80 3.86
N ARG A 227 -5.58 -13.99 2.78
CA ARG A 227 -4.15 -13.62 2.76
C ARG A 227 -3.95 -12.11 2.88
N MET A 228 -4.76 -11.29 2.21
CA MET A 228 -4.70 -9.82 2.34
C MET A 228 -5.13 -9.34 3.72
N GLU A 229 -6.20 -9.93 4.29
CA GLU A 229 -6.62 -9.66 5.67
C GLU A 229 -5.51 -9.99 6.67
N ARG A 230 -4.78 -11.10 6.47
CA ARG A 230 -3.62 -11.45 7.31
C ARG A 230 -2.51 -10.42 7.20
N ILE A 231 -2.13 -9.98 5.99
CA ILE A 231 -1.11 -8.94 5.79
C ILE A 231 -1.49 -7.66 6.52
N LYS A 232 -2.77 -7.31 6.50
CA LYS A 232 -3.31 -6.12 7.15
C LYS A 232 -3.42 -6.25 8.68
N GLN A 233 -3.84 -7.40 9.19
CA GLN A 233 -4.06 -7.59 10.63
C GLN A 233 -2.79 -8.01 11.37
N SER A 234 -1.77 -8.52 10.66
CA SER A 234 -0.50 -8.95 11.23
C SER A 234 0.60 -7.93 10.91
N PRO A 235 0.76 -6.85 11.72
CA PRO A 235 1.83 -5.89 11.51
C PRO A 235 3.19 -6.53 11.73
N PHE A 236 4.22 -5.89 11.17
CA PHE A 236 5.59 -6.27 11.46
C PHE A 236 5.86 -6.08 12.97
N PRO A 237 6.69 -6.93 13.61
CA PRO A 237 6.89 -6.87 15.05
C PRO A 237 7.28 -5.47 15.52
N ARG A 238 6.39 -4.79 16.25
CA ARG A 238 6.54 -3.37 16.61
C ARG A 238 7.84 -3.04 17.32
N LYS A 239 8.30 -3.94 18.19
CA LYS A 239 9.58 -3.78 18.88
C LYS A 239 10.71 -3.60 17.87
N TYR A 240 10.71 -4.37 16.79
CA TYR A 240 11.70 -4.27 15.74
C TYR A 240 11.63 -2.91 15.02
N ALA A 241 10.43 -2.47 14.62
CA ALA A 241 10.24 -1.16 14.02
C ALA A 241 10.66 -0.01 14.95
N THR A 242 10.27 -0.05 16.22
CA THR A 242 10.66 0.95 17.24
C THR A 242 12.16 0.96 17.48
N PHE A 243 12.82 -0.20 17.58
CA PHE A 243 14.28 -0.24 17.74
C PHE A 243 15.02 0.28 16.51
N SER A 244 14.52 0.03 15.29
CA SER A 244 15.08 0.61 14.05
C SER A 244 15.14 2.13 14.16
N PHE A 245 14.00 2.74 14.48
CA PHE A 245 13.87 4.18 14.62
C PHE A 245 14.82 4.73 15.69
N ILE A 246 14.85 4.10 16.88
CA ILE A 246 15.76 4.50 17.97
C ILE A 246 17.22 4.42 17.53
N PHE A 247 17.64 3.34 16.87
CA PHE A 247 19.02 3.17 16.41
C PHE A 247 19.42 4.22 15.37
N VAL A 248 18.53 4.53 14.43
CA VAL A 248 18.73 5.60 13.45
C VAL A 248 18.83 6.97 14.15
N CYS A 249 17.96 7.26 15.12
CA CYS A 249 18.04 8.50 15.91
C CYS A 249 19.35 8.61 16.69
N VAL A 250 19.76 7.55 17.38
CA VAL A 250 21.03 7.51 18.14
C VAL A 250 22.22 7.72 17.19
N PHE A 251 22.23 7.05 16.03
CA PHE A 251 23.29 7.20 15.05
C PHE A 251 23.36 8.63 14.49
N ILE A 252 22.24 9.22 14.07
CA ILE A 252 22.21 10.59 13.54
C ILE A 252 22.62 11.62 14.61
N PHE A 253 22.23 11.39 15.86
CA PHE A 253 22.65 12.25 16.97
C PHE A 253 24.18 12.19 17.17
N MET A 254 24.78 11.00 17.11
CA MET A 254 26.22 10.79 17.25
C MET A 254 27.04 11.22 16.02
N LEU A 255 26.45 11.19 14.83
CA LEU A 255 27.09 11.41 13.55
C LEU A 255 27.99 12.66 13.47
N PRO A 256 27.52 13.88 13.81
CA PRO A 256 28.35 15.08 13.67
C PRO A 256 29.55 15.08 14.62
N PHE A 257 29.44 14.48 15.82
CA PHE A 257 30.55 14.42 16.78
C PHE A 257 31.73 13.60 16.26
N GLY A 258 31.46 12.47 15.59
CA GLY A 258 32.54 11.70 14.98
C GLY A 258 33.12 12.37 13.74
N ILE A 259 32.28 12.86 12.83
CA ILE A 259 32.76 13.43 11.55
C ILE A 259 33.59 14.69 11.79
N VAL A 260 33.16 15.59 12.67
CA VAL A 260 33.88 16.84 12.93
C VAL A 260 35.29 16.58 13.45
N GLY A 261 35.46 15.64 14.39
CA GLY A 261 36.77 15.33 14.98
C GLY A 261 37.74 14.64 14.02
N GLU A 262 37.25 13.84 13.07
CA GLU A 262 38.13 13.22 12.06
C GLU A 262 38.51 14.23 10.95
N LEU A 263 37.55 15.05 10.51
CA LEU A 263 37.80 16.03 9.44
C LEU A 263 38.57 17.26 9.93
N SER A 264 38.55 17.58 11.24
CA SER A 264 39.39 18.65 11.80
C SER A 264 40.89 18.38 11.61
N ASN A 265 41.29 17.11 11.57
CA ASN A 265 42.68 16.70 11.31
C ASN A 265 43.17 17.11 9.90
N LEU A 266 42.25 17.35 8.96
CA LEU A 266 42.55 17.81 7.60
C LEU A 266 42.68 19.35 7.50
N GLY A 267 42.59 20.06 8.63
CA GLY A 267 42.66 21.51 8.72
C GLY A 267 41.30 22.21 8.77
N SER A 268 41.31 23.54 8.80
CA SER A 268 40.11 24.37 8.98
C SER A 268 39.06 24.17 7.88
N VAL A 269 39.47 23.86 6.65
CA VAL A 269 38.56 23.55 5.54
C VAL A 269 37.80 22.25 5.78
N GLY A 270 38.44 21.26 6.41
CA GLY A 270 37.82 19.97 6.74
C GLY A 270 36.66 20.12 7.73
N VAL A 271 36.80 21.00 8.72
CA VAL A 271 35.74 21.29 9.69
C VAL A 271 34.46 21.77 8.99
N TRP A 272 34.54 22.71 8.05
CA TRP A 272 33.37 23.18 7.30
C TRP A 272 32.79 22.12 6.36
N PHE A 273 33.64 21.23 5.83
CA PHE A 273 33.21 20.11 4.98
C PHE A 273 32.45 19.03 5.76
N SER A 274 32.56 18.98 7.09
CA SER A 274 31.77 18.08 7.94
C SER A 274 30.25 18.30 7.80
N ILE A 275 29.82 19.55 7.51
CA ILE A 275 28.40 19.91 7.37
C ILE A 275 27.75 19.18 6.18
N PRO A 276 28.17 19.38 4.92
CA PRO A 276 27.55 18.69 3.80
C PRO A 276 27.67 17.16 3.90
N VAL A 277 28.81 16.64 4.39
CA VAL A 277 29.01 15.18 4.54
C VAL A 277 28.07 14.60 5.59
N GLY A 278 27.99 15.20 6.77
CA GLY A 278 27.10 14.75 7.85
C GLY A 278 25.62 14.85 7.48
N VAL A 279 25.22 15.93 6.79
CA VAL A 279 23.84 16.08 6.29
C VAL A 279 23.49 14.99 5.29
N ILE A 280 24.38 14.69 4.33
CA ILE A 280 24.13 13.65 3.32
C ILE A 280 24.01 12.28 3.98
N ILE A 281 24.96 11.91 4.86
CA ILE A 281 24.92 10.61 5.55
C ILE A 281 23.68 10.50 6.42
N GLY A 282 23.39 11.50 7.24
CA GLY A 282 22.19 11.50 8.08
C GLY A 282 20.91 11.41 7.26
N TRP A 283 20.84 12.13 6.14
CA TRP A 283 19.70 12.09 5.23
C TRP A 283 19.50 10.72 4.59
N ILE A 284 20.58 10.00 4.21
CA ILE A 284 20.49 8.64 3.70
C ILE A 284 19.83 7.71 4.74
N PHE A 285 20.25 7.76 5.99
CA PHE A 285 19.68 6.91 7.05
C PHE A 285 18.22 7.25 7.36
N VAL A 286 17.87 8.55 7.41
CA VAL A 286 16.46 8.96 7.57
C VAL A 286 15.62 8.50 6.38
N ALA A 287 16.12 8.66 5.15
CA ALA A 287 15.42 8.22 3.96
C ALA A 287 15.21 6.70 3.95
N MET A 288 16.23 5.92 4.35
CA MET A 288 16.11 4.48 4.48
C MET A 288 15.05 4.09 5.52
N GLU A 289 15.04 4.70 6.71
CA GLU A 289 14.05 4.40 7.75
C GLU A 289 12.62 4.69 7.27
N MET A 290 12.42 5.84 6.61
CA MET A 290 11.12 6.20 6.04
C MET A 290 10.68 5.22 4.95
N ILE A 291 11.55 4.86 4.00
CA ILE A 291 11.19 3.92 2.92
C ILE A 291 10.66 2.59 3.49
N GLY A 292 11.24 2.12 4.61
CA GLY A 292 10.72 0.97 5.35
C GLY A 292 9.30 1.19 5.84
N ASP A 293 9.05 2.27 6.58
CA ASP A 293 7.74 2.59 7.16
C ASP A 293 6.64 2.72 6.09
N TYR A 294 6.91 3.40 4.97
CA TYR A 294 5.92 3.54 3.88
C TYR A 294 5.66 2.23 3.13
N SER A 295 6.58 1.27 3.19
CA SER A 295 6.38 -0.03 2.56
C SER A 295 5.70 -1.02 3.51
N GLU A 296 5.59 -0.69 4.80
CA GLU A 296 5.07 -1.59 5.82
C GLU A 296 3.56 -1.87 5.67
N ASN A 297 2.78 -0.84 5.30
CA ASN A 297 1.33 -0.92 5.16
C ASN A 297 0.90 -0.73 3.70
N PRO A 298 0.58 -1.81 2.96
CA PRO A 298 0.36 -1.73 1.53
C PRO A 298 -1.05 -1.32 1.10
N PHE A 299 -1.94 -1.02 2.05
CA PHE A 299 -3.38 -0.81 1.82
C PHE A 299 -3.92 0.52 2.37
N ASP A 300 -3.08 1.43 2.85
CA ASP A 300 -3.53 2.69 3.47
C ASP A 300 -4.07 3.70 2.44
N GLY A 301 -3.86 3.44 1.15
CA GLY A 301 -4.29 4.30 0.06
C GLY A 301 -3.37 5.50 -0.11
N LEU A 302 -2.08 5.32 0.16
CA LEU A 302 -1.02 6.30 -0.05
C LEU A 302 -0.37 6.13 -1.43
N HIS A 303 0.51 7.08 -1.78
CA HIS A 303 1.16 7.14 -3.09
C HIS A 303 2.09 5.95 -3.41
N THR A 304 2.54 5.25 -2.37
CA THR A 304 3.50 4.12 -2.42
C THR A 304 2.83 2.76 -2.36
N ASP A 305 1.53 2.74 -2.11
CA ASP A 305 0.77 1.55 -1.80
C ASP A 305 0.36 0.81 -3.07
N VAL A 306 -0.33 -0.32 -2.90
CA VAL A 306 -0.98 -0.99 -4.02
C VAL A 306 -2.08 -0.07 -4.57
N PRO A 307 -2.09 0.25 -5.89
CA PRO A 307 -3.10 1.10 -6.49
C PRO A 307 -4.41 0.30 -6.68
N MET A 308 -5.12 0.07 -5.57
CA MET A 308 -6.29 -0.78 -5.52
C MET A 308 -7.42 -0.25 -6.41
N LEU A 309 -7.64 1.07 -6.47
CA LEU A 309 -8.69 1.65 -7.31
C LEU A 309 -8.42 1.39 -8.79
N TYR A 310 -7.19 1.60 -9.24
CA TYR A 310 -6.75 1.29 -10.60
C TYR A 310 -6.99 -0.18 -10.92
N ILE A 311 -6.58 -1.11 -10.05
CA ILE A 311 -6.79 -2.55 -10.27
C ILE A 311 -8.29 -2.88 -10.34
N CYS A 312 -9.10 -2.36 -9.41
CA CYS A 312 -10.55 -2.54 -9.43
C CYS A 312 -11.18 -2.01 -10.73
N ARG A 313 -10.79 -0.81 -11.18
CA ARG A 313 -11.31 -0.17 -12.40
C ARG A 313 -10.92 -0.94 -13.66
N GLU A 314 -9.68 -1.43 -13.75
CA GLU A 314 -9.24 -2.24 -14.90
C GLU A 314 -10.03 -3.55 -14.98
N ILE A 315 -10.24 -4.23 -13.83
CA ILE A 315 -11.07 -5.44 -13.80
C ILE A 315 -12.51 -5.10 -14.17
N GLU A 316 -13.08 -4.04 -13.60
CA GLU A 316 -14.43 -3.57 -13.91
C GLU A 316 -14.63 -3.32 -15.42
N ILE A 317 -13.69 -2.62 -16.06
CA ILE A 317 -13.71 -2.37 -17.50
C ILE A 317 -13.70 -3.70 -18.27
N ASP A 318 -12.77 -4.61 -17.95
CA ASP A 318 -12.67 -5.91 -18.61
C ASP A 318 -13.99 -6.70 -18.49
N LEU A 319 -14.61 -6.69 -17.31
CA LEU A 319 -15.84 -7.41 -17.03
C LEU A 319 -17.05 -6.84 -17.77
N LEU A 320 -17.19 -5.50 -17.79
CA LEU A 320 -18.30 -4.83 -18.48
C LEU A 320 -18.18 -4.96 -20.01
N GLN A 321 -16.97 -4.85 -20.54
CA GLN A 321 -16.70 -5.08 -21.97
C GLN A 321 -17.01 -6.53 -22.37
N ALA A 322 -16.66 -7.50 -21.53
CA ALA A 322 -16.96 -8.90 -21.78
C ALA A 322 -18.48 -9.18 -21.83
N LEU A 323 -19.30 -8.43 -21.08
CA LEU A 323 -20.76 -8.45 -21.17
C LEU A 323 -21.35 -7.69 -22.38
N GLY A 324 -20.53 -7.00 -23.16
CA GLY A 324 -20.98 -6.18 -24.29
C GLY A 324 -21.66 -4.87 -23.86
N ILE A 325 -21.44 -4.39 -22.63
CA ILE A 325 -21.98 -3.11 -22.16
C ILE A 325 -21.17 -1.98 -22.77
N SER A 326 -21.85 -1.03 -23.45
CA SER A 326 -21.19 0.08 -24.15
C SER A 326 -20.80 1.23 -23.22
N GLU A 327 -21.58 1.45 -22.15
CA GLU A 327 -21.28 2.44 -21.11
C GLU A 327 -20.33 1.81 -20.09
N ILE A 328 -19.04 2.05 -20.29
CA ILE A 328 -17.98 1.60 -19.38
C ILE A 328 -17.30 2.81 -18.73
N PRO A 329 -16.84 2.68 -17.48
CA PRO A 329 -16.16 3.76 -16.81
C PRO A 329 -14.77 4.00 -17.42
N ASP A 330 -14.29 5.25 -17.33
CA ASP A 330 -12.96 5.60 -17.82
C ASP A 330 -11.83 4.92 -17.00
N PRO A 331 -10.72 4.53 -17.64
CA PRO A 331 -9.56 3.98 -16.94
C PRO A 331 -8.91 5.03 -16.04
N ILE A 332 -8.43 4.60 -14.86
CA ILE A 332 -7.74 5.50 -13.92
C ILE A 332 -6.37 5.87 -14.48
N LYS A 333 -6.20 7.14 -14.81
CA LYS A 333 -4.91 7.67 -15.29
C LYS A 333 -4.05 8.16 -14.12
N PRO A 334 -2.71 8.04 -14.21
CA PRO A 334 -1.84 8.59 -13.18
C PRO A 334 -2.01 10.11 -13.05
N LYS A 335 -2.27 10.60 -11.84
CA LYS A 335 -2.33 12.04 -11.53
C LYS A 335 -1.13 12.41 -10.67
N ALA A 336 -0.35 13.40 -11.11
CA ALA A 336 0.88 13.82 -10.43
C ALA A 336 1.80 12.64 -10.07
N HIS A 337 2.05 11.75 -11.03
CA HIS A 337 2.93 10.58 -10.90
C HIS A 337 2.43 9.45 -9.98
N VAL A 338 1.16 9.50 -9.56
CA VAL A 338 0.58 8.55 -8.61
C VAL A 338 -0.65 7.87 -9.22
N LEU A 339 -0.82 6.59 -8.91
CA LEU A 339 -2.02 5.80 -9.12
C LEU A 339 -2.55 5.36 -7.75
N ILE A 340 -3.88 5.27 -7.60
CA ILE A 340 -4.53 4.82 -6.36
C ILE A 340 -5.36 3.58 -6.57
#